data_AF-A0A7C5PIM2-F1
#
_entry.id   AF-A0A7C5PIM2-F1
#
_cell.length_a   1.000
_cell.length_b   1.000
_cell.length_c   1.000
_cell.angle_alpha   90.00
_cell.angle_beta   90.00
_cell.angle_gamma   90.00
#
_symmetry.space_group_name_H-M   'P 1'
#
loop_
_entity.id
_entity.type
_entity.pdbx_description
1 polymer ?
#
loop_
_entity_poly.entity_id
_entity_poly.type
_entity_poly.pdbx_seq_one_letter_code
_entity_poly.pdbx_strand_id
1 'polypeptide(L)' 'FKKNGQHTAPSNADFDASLRSRNPVWGVRDRDEVAAIARAQGLTLRTEIAMPANNLSLVFERF' A
#
# COMPACT_ATOMS: atom_id res chain seq x y z
N PHE A 1 0.33 -3.64 -4.26
CA PHE A 1 0.21 -3.32 -2.82
C PHE A 1 0.36 -4.59 -1.98
N LYS A 2 0.53 -4.46 -0.66
CA LYS A 2 0.37 -5.55 0.32
C LYS A 2 -0.93 -5.36 1.12
N LYS A 3 -1.46 -6.45 1.66
CA LYS A 3 -2.58 -6.45 2.60
C LYS A 3 -2.26 -7.45 3.71
N ASN A 4 -2.43 -7.05 4.97
CA ASN A 4 -2.02 -7.84 6.13
C ASN A 4 -0.57 -8.38 6.04
N GLY A 5 0.35 -7.56 5.54
CA GLY A 5 1.77 -7.89 5.37
C GLY A 5 2.10 -8.75 4.14
N GLN A 6 1.11 -9.19 3.37
CA GLN A 6 1.29 -10.12 2.25
C GLN A 6 1.09 -9.45 0.89
N HIS A 7 1.92 -9.83 -0.09
CA HIS A 7 1.74 -9.39 -1.47
C HIS A 7 0.47 -9.98 -2.07
N THR A 8 -0.31 -9.15 -2.77
CA THR A 8 -1.57 -9.58 -3.40
C THR A 8 -1.42 -10.14 -4.81
N ALA A 9 -0.21 -10.05 -5.39
CA ALA A 9 0.10 -10.58 -6.72
C ALA A 9 1.61 -10.88 -6.85
N PRO A 10 2.01 -11.89 -7.65
CA PRO A 10 3.42 -12.19 -7.91
C PRO A 10 4.20 -10.98 -8.45
N SER A 11 3.59 -10.23 -9.38
CA SER A 11 4.21 -9.02 -9.94
C SER A 11 4.56 -7.96 -8.88
N ASN A 12 3.77 -7.87 -7.80
CA ASN A 12 4.04 -6.96 -6.69
C ASN A 12 5.19 -7.45 -5.81
N ALA A 13 5.38 -8.77 -5.68
CA ALA A 13 6.50 -9.35 -4.95
C ALA A 13 7.82 -9.15 -5.70
N ASP A 14 7.83 -9.44 -7.01
CA ASP A 14 9.00 -9.24 -7.87
C ASP A 14 9.42 -7.76 -7.92
N PHE A 15 8.43 -6.86 -7.99
CA PHE A 15 8.69 -5.42 -7.95
C PHE A 15 9.23 -4.97 -6.58
N ASP A 16 8.72 -5.48 -5.46
CA ASP A 16 9.24 -5.19 -4.12
C ASP A 16 10.70 -5.65 -3.97
N ALA A 17 11.03 -6.83 -4.47
CA ALA A 17 12.40 -7.34 -4.48
C ALA A 17 13.34 -6.45 -5.33
N SER A 18 12.88 -6.03 -6.52
CA SER A 18 13.63 -5.12 -7.40
C SER A 18 13.85 -3.73 -6.78
N LEU A 19 12.86 -3.21 -6.04
CA LEU A 19 13.02 -1.96 -5.29
C LEU A 19 14.03 -2.09 -4.16
N ARG A 20 13.92 -3.16 -3.36
CA ARG A 20 14.77 -3.40 -2.18
C ARG A 20 16.22 -3.70 -2.54
N SER A 21 16.47 -4.35 -3.68
CA SER A 21 17.84 -4.60 -4.15
C SER A 21 18.59 -3.32 -4.50
N ARG A 22 17.88 -2.27 -4.92
CA ARG A 22 18.44 -0.94 -5.21
C ARG A 22 18.56 -0.09 -3.95
N ASN A 23 17.57 -0.19 -3.07
CA ASN A 23 17.57 0.49 -1.79
C ASN A 23 16.76 -0.31 -0.75
N PRO A 24 17.38 -0.81 0.33
CA PRO A 24 16.71 -1.60 1.36
C PRO A 24 15.50 -0.92 2.02
N VAL A 25 15.43 0.43 2.01
CA VAL A 25 14.30 1.18 2.60
C VAL A 25 13.11 1.35 1.65
N TRP A 26 13.26 0.99 0.37
CA TRP A 26 12.17 1.01 -0.59
C TRP A 26 11.29 -0.24 -0.47
N GLY A 27 10.15 -0.19 -1.14
CA GLY A 27 9.26 -1.33 -1.27
C GLY A 27 7.80 -0.96 -1.54
N VAL A 28 7.03 -1.96 -1.94
CA VAL A 28 5.58 -1.93 -2.04
C VAL A 28 4.99 -1.80 -0.64
N ARG A 29 4.12 -0.81 -0.47
CA ARG A 29 3.48 -0.51 0.81
C ARG A 29 2.32 -1.45 1.10
N ASP A 30 2.12 -1.68 2.40
CA ASP A 30 0.94 -2.34 2.94
C ASP A 30 -0.19 -1.34 3.11
N ARG A 31 -1.37 -1.71 2.61
CA ARG A 31 -2.57 -0.88 2.65
C ARG A 31 -3.00 -0.59 4.08
N ASP A 32 -2.90 -1.55 4.99
CA ASP A 32 -3.35 -1.44 6.38
C ASP A 32 -2.38 -0.56 7.19
N GLU A 33 -1.08 -0.65 6.91
CA GLU A 33 -0.09 0.28 7.47
C GLU A 33 -0.36 1.73 7.02
N VAL A 34 -0.61 1.94 5.73
CA VAL A 34 -0.94 3.27 5.19
C VAL A 34 -2.20 3.83 5.85
N ALA A 35 -3.23 3.00 6.04
CA ALA A 35 -4.45 3.39 6.72
C ALA A 35 -4.22 3.74 8.20
N ALA A 36 -3.39 2.98 8.91
CA ALA A 36 -3.04 3.25 10.31
C ALA A 36 -2.29 4.58 10.46
N ILE A 37 -1.33 4.87 9.56
CA ILE A 37 -0.60 6.15 9.54
C ILE A 37 -1.57 7.31 9.27
N ALA A 38 -2.46 7.18 8.28
CA ALA A 38 -3.45 8.21 7.98
C ALA A 38 -4.36 8.48 9.19
N ARG A 39 -4.80 7.43 9.89
CA ARG A 39 -5.62 7.54 11.09
C ARG A 39 -4.93 8.30 12.22
N ALA A 40 -3.63 8.07 12.41
CA ALA A 40 -2.82 8.83 13.37
C ALA A 40 -2.73 10.32 13.03
N GLN A 41 -2.98 10.70 11.78
CA GLN A 41 -3.03 12.09 11.31
C GLN A 41 -4.46 12.67 11.24
N GLY A 42 -5.46 11.99 11.82
CA GLY A 42 -6.86 12.45 11.82
C GLY A 42 -7.60 12.21 10.49
N LEU A 43 -7.08 11.34 9.63
CA LEU A 43 -7.70 10.96 8.37
C LEU A 43 -8.28 9.55 8.45
N THR A 44 -9.51 9.35 7.98
CA THR A 44 -10.12 8.02 7.91
C THR A 44 -10.24 7.53 6.48
N LEU A 45 -9.85 6.27 6.28
CA LEU A 45 -10.05 5.59 5.01
C LEU A 45 -11.55 5.42 4.75
N ARG A 46 -12.05 6.04 3.69
CA ARG A 46 -13.45 5.97 3.27
C ARG A 46 -13.67 4.95 2.17
N THR A 47 -12.81 4.98 1.16
CA THR A 47 -13.00 4.18 -0.05
C THR A 47 -11.68 3.58 -0.51
N GLU A 48 -11.75 2.32 -0.93
CA GLU A 48 -10.68 1.62 -1.62
C GLU A 48 -11.18 1.29 -3.02
N ILE A 49 -10.42 1.70 -4.04
CA ILE A 49 -10.79 1.54 -5.44
C ILE A 49 -9.71 0.67 -6.09
N ALA A 50 -10.14 -0.48 -6.63
CA ALA A 50 -9.27 -1.33 -7.43
C ALA A 50 -8.90 -0.64 -8.74
N MET A 51 -7.61 -0.66 -9.06
CA MET A 51 -7.06 -0.07 -10.29
C MET A 51 -6.32 -1.15 -11.10
N PRO A 52 -6.15 -0.97 -12.42
CA PRO A 52 -5.40 -1.90 -13.25
C PRO A 52 -3.98 -2.17 -12.73
N ALA A 53 -3.41 -3.32 -13.13
CA ALA A 53 -2.05 -3.74 -12.78
C ALA A 53 -1.79 -3.87 -11.26
N ASN A 54 -2.76 -4.43 -10.52
CA ASN A 54 -2.64 -4.71 -9.08
C ASN A 54 -2.38 -3.46 -8.22
N ASN A 55 -3.01 -2.34 -8.60
CA ASN A 55 -2.94 -1.06 -7.90
C ASN A 55 -4.22 -0.78 -7.10
N LEU A 56 -4.11 0.13 -6.12
CA LEU A 56 -5.23 0.66 -5.35
C LEU A 56 -5.15 2.18 -5.31
N SER A 57 -6.32 2.83 -5.41
CA SER A 57 -6.51 4.20 -4.95
C SER A 57 -7.21 4.17 -3.59
N LEU A 58 -6.62 4.82 -2.59
CA LEU A 58 -7.17 4.96 -1.25
C LEU A 58 -7.66 6.39 -1.05
N VAL A 59 -8.96 6.55 -0.76
CA VAL A 59 -9.58 7.86 -0.52
C VAL A 59 -9.76 8.05 0.97
N PHE A 60 -9.10 9.07 1.51
CA PHE A 60 -9.17 9.45 2.92
C PHE A 60 -9.97 10.75 3.09
N GLU A 61 -10.70 10.85 4.18
CA GLU A 61 -11.44 12.05 4.57
C GLU A 61 -10.97 12.53 5.95
N ARG A 62 -10.92 13.85 6.13
CA ARG A 62 -10.59 14.48 7.42
C ARG A 62 -11.86 14.66 8.24
N PHE A 63 -11.80 14.28 9.51
CA PHE A 63 -12.84 14.63 10.48
C PHE A 63 -12.70 16.06 10.97
#